data_AF-A0A0U1DTA5-F1
#
_entry.id   AF-A0A0U1DTA5-F1
#
_cell.length_a   1.000
_cell.length_b   1.000
_cell.length_c   1.000
_cell.angle_alpha   90.00
_cell.angle_beta   90.00
_cell.angle_gamma   90.00
#
_symmetry.space_group_name_H-M   'P 1'
#
loop_
_entity.id
_entity.type
_entity.pdbx_description
1 polymer ?
#
loop_
_entity_poly.entity_id
_entity_poly.type
_entity_poly.pdbx_seq_one_letter_code
_entity_poly.pdbx_strand_id
1 'polypeptide(L)'
;MLRGLVYAAAMVVVRLFQGALINAWQTQAGLFSVVLLLLFIIGVAVWGVFDGRADAIANPDPDRRRDLAMTWLLAGLVAGVLSGAVSWLIALFYKGLYTGGLINELTTFAAFTALCVFLPGIIGVTIGRWRVDRQYEKEPEKRHGLGDKQGRDSDTDVFSAVRGDDAPTGEIPAAAAQHEERTAAVATAEREAPTEAAERDAPTETIAKTDDDPKTEVIRTVGDEPGKPDSDKG
;
A
#
# COMPACT_ATOMS: atom_id res chain seq x y z
N MET A 1 -4.62 -12.18 -6.20
CA MET A 1 -5.21 -13.39 -5.60
C MET A 1 -4.25 -14.58 -5.57
N LEU A 2 -3.74 -15.09 -6.70
CA LEU A 2 -2.83 -16.26 -6.71
C LEU A 2 -1.63 -16.13 -5.75
N ARG A 3 -0.98 -14.94 -5.70
CA ARG A 3 0.15 -14.67 -4.80
C ARG A 3 -0.21 -14.86 -3.32
N GLY A 4 -1.35 -14.33 -2.90
CA GLY A 4 -1.86 -14.48 -1.53
C GLY A 4 -2.14 -15.94 -1.20
N LEU A 5 -2.66 -16.72 -2.16
CA LEU A 5 -2.88 -18.15 -1.97
C LEU A 5 -1.57 -18.94 -1.84
N VAL A 6 -0.57 -18.63 -2.66
CA VAL A 6 0.76 -19.27 -2.58
C VAL A 6 1.42 -18.95 -1.24
N TYR A 7 1.36 -17.70 -0.77
CA TYR A 7 1.89 -17.35 0.55
C TYR A 7 1.06 -17.93 1.69
N ALA A 8 -0.26 -18.06 1.56
CA ALA A 8 -1.09 -18.76 2.52
C ALA A 8 -0.62 -20.21 2.70
N ALA A 9 -0.48 -20.93 1.57
CA ALA A 9 -0.02 -22.31 1.57
C ALA A 9 1.41 -22.44 2.11
N ALA A 10 2.32 -21.58 1.67
CA ALA A 10 3.69 -21.55 2.16
C ALA A 10 3.75 -21.28 3.66
N MET A 11 2.95 -20.36 4.19
CA MET A 11 2.90 -20.05 5.61
C MET A 11 2.38 -21.22 6.44
N VAL A 12 1.38 -21.96 5.95
CA VAL A 12 0.92 -23.19 6.60
C VAL A 12 2.05 -24.21 6.66
N VAL A 13 2.77 -24.43 5.56
CA VAL A 13 3.90 -25.36 5.51
C VAL A 13 5.02 -24.93 6.48
N VAL A 14 5.39 -23.65 6.49
CA VAL A 14 6.37 -23.09 7.43
C VAL A 14 5.96 -23.37 8.86
N ARG A 15 4.68 -23.19 9.21
CA ARG A 15 4.16 -23.46 10.55
C ARG A 15 4.20 -24.94 10.92
N LEU A 16 3.89 -25.83 9.99
CA LEU A 16 4.01 -27.28 10.21
C LEU A 16 5.47 -27.65 10.53
N PHE A 17 6.42 -27.09 9.79
CA PHE A 17 7.84 -27.27 10.06
C PHE A 17 8.25 -26.66 11.40
N GLN A 18 7.80 -25.44 11.73
CA GLN A 18 8.06 -24.84 13.04
C GLN A 18 7.55 -25.75 14.16
N GLY A 19 6.31 -26.22 14.10
CA GLY A 19 5.74 -27.12 15.11
C GLY A 19 6.53 -28.42 15.25
N ALA A 20 6.87 -29.06 14.13
CA ALA A 20 7.62 -30.31 14.13
C ALA A 20 9.07 -30.15 14.65
N LEU A 21 9.81 -29.15 14.18
CA LEU A 21 11.21 -28.93 14.56
C LEU A 21 11.33 -28.45 16.01
N ILE A 22 10.44 -27.56 16.46
CA ILE A 22 10.43 -27.08 17.85
C ILE A 22 10.12 -28.24 18.80
N ASN A 23 9.20 -29.13 18.42
CA ASN A 23 8.88 -30.31 19.23
C ASN A 23 10.06 -31.31 19.30
N ALA A 24 10.81 -31.48 18.21
CA ALA A 24 11.98 -32.38 18.17
C ALA A 24 13.22 -31.79 18.86
N TRP A 25 13.46 -30.48 18.74
CA TRP A 25 14.66 -29.80 19.24
C TRP A 25 14.32 -28.49 19.98
N GLN A 26 13.76 -28.64 21.18
CA GLN A 26 13.28 -27.53 22.00
C GLN A 26 14.38 -26.50 22.36
N THR A 27 15.63 -26.95 22.57
CA THR A 27 16.76 -26.07 22.93
C THR A 27 17.14 -25.07 21.84
N GLN A 28 16.81 -25.35 20.58
CA GLN A 28 17.08 -24.48 19.42
C GLN A 28 15.81 -23.89 18.80
N ALA A 29 14.66 -24.01 19.47
CA ALA A 29 13.35 -23.59 18.97
C ALA A 29 13.33 -22.13 18.46
N GLY A 30 13.99 -21.22 19.18
CA GLY A 30 14.09 -19.82 18.78
C GLY A 30 14.86 -19.63 17.47
N LEU A 31 15.97 -20.36 17.29
CA LEU A 31 16.80 -20.26 16.09
C LEU A 31 16.05 -20.77 14.86
N PHE A 32 15.41 -21.95 14.96
CA PHE A 32 14.59 -22.47 13.85
C PHE A 32 13.47 -21.52 13.45
N SER A 33 12.80 -20.91 14.43
CA SER A 33 11.71 -19.96 14.18
C SER A 33 12.20 -18.73 13.43
N VAL A 34 13.31 -18.14 13.86
CA VAL A 34 13.89 -16.95 13.22
C VAL A 34 14.35 -17.29 11.80
N VAL A 35 15.05 -18.41 11.60
CA VAL A 35 15.55 -18.80 10.28
C VAL A 35 14.41 -19.06 9.30
N LEU A 36 13.38 -19.81 9.71
CA LEU A 36 12.22 -20.09 8.84
C LEU A 36 11.45 -18.82 8.49
N LEU A 37 11.26 -17.92 9.46
CA LEU A 37 10.63 -16.62 9.22
C LEU A 37 11.45 -15.76 8.24
N LEU A 38 12.77 -15.71 8.40
CA LEU A 38 13.65 -14.97 7.49
C LEU A 38 13.61 -15.54 6.08
N LEU A 39 13.63 -16.87 5.91
CA LEU A 39 13.51 -17.51 4.60
C LEU A 39 12.17 -17.17 3.94
N PHE A 40 11.08 -17.18 4.70
CA PHE A 40 9.77 -16.76 4.22
C PHE A 40 9.77 -15.29 3.77
N ILE A 41 10.30 -14.38 4.59
CA ILE A 41 10.43 -12.95 4.27
C ILE A 41 11.28 -12.72 3.02
N ILE A 42 12.39 -13.45 2.86
CA ILE A 42 13.24 -13.38 1.67
C ILE A 42 12.46 -13.82 0.43
N GLY A 43 11.72 -14.93 0.50
CA GLY A 43 10.88 -15.39 -0.60
C GLY A 43 9.84 -14.35 -1.02
N VAL A 44 9.19 -13.72 -0.04
CA VAL A 44 8.25 -12.60 -0.22
C VAL A 44 8.93 -11.44 -0.94
N ALA A 45 10.08 -10.98 -0.43
CA ALA A 45 10.81 -9.84 -0.97
C ALA A 45 11.30 -10.10 -2.40
N VAL A 46 11.82 -11.30 -2.68
CA VAL A 46 12.31 -11.70 -4.01
C VAL A 46 11.18 -11.67 -5.04
N TRP A 47 10.01 -12.21 -4.71
CA TRP A 47 8.86 -12.10 -5.59
C TRP A 47 8.43 -10.63 -5.74
N GLY A 48 8.41 -9.86 -4.65
CA GLY A 48 8.16 -8.41 -4.69
C GLY A 48 9.05 -7.71 -5.73
N VAL A 49 10.35 -8.01 -5.74
CA VAL A 49 11.29 -7.49 -6.74
C VAL A 49 10.91 -7.89 -8.15
N PHE A 50 10.60 -9.17 -8.39
CA PHE A 50 10.18 -9.62 -9.72
C PHE A 50 8.89 -8.95 -10.19
N ASP A 51 7.94 -8.73 -9.28
CA ASP A 51 6.66 -8.09 -9.57
C ASP A 51 6.82 -6.60 -9.88
N GLY A 52 7.58 -5.86 -9.07
CA GLY A 52 7.89 -4.46 -9.35
C GLY A 52 8.69 -4.27 -10.63
N ARG A 53 9.59 -5.20 -10.94
CA ARG A 53 10.36 -5.21 -12.19
C ARG A 53 9.46 -5.47 -13.40
N ALA A 54 8.58 -6.47 -13.32
CA ALA A 54 7.63 -6.78 -14.40
C ALA A 54 6.67 -5.62 -14.66
N ASP A 55 6.20 -4.94 -13.61
CA ASP A 55 5.31 -3.77 -13.73
C ASP A 55 6.01 -2.57 -14.37
N ALA A 56 7.26 -2.27 -13.98
CA ALA A 56 8.05 -1.18 -14.58
C ALA A 56 8.42 -1.44 -16.05
N ILE A 57 8.59 -2.71 -16.45
CA ILE A 57 8.81 -3.08 -17.85
C ILE A 57 7.51 -2.95 -18.66
N ALA A 58 6.37 -3.37 -18.10
CA ALA A 58 5.09 -3.34 -18.81
C ALA A 58 4.49 -1.93 -18.93
N ASN A 59 4.75 -1.05 -17.96
CA ASN A 59 4.27 0.33 -17.92
C ASN A 59 5.44 1.30 -17.73
N PRO A 60 6.09 1.74 -18.83
CA PRO A 60 7.21 2.69 -18.76
C PRO A 60 6.79 4.04 -18.14
N ASP A 61 5.56 4.46 -18.38
CA ASP A 61 4.97 5.67 -17.83
C ASP A 61 4.64 5.50 -16.32
N PRO A 62 5.26 6.28 -15.42
CA PRO A 62 5.05 6.18 -13.97
C PRO A 62 3.58 6.34 -13.55
N ASP A 63 2.83 7.20 -14.24
CA ASP A 63 1.46 7.55 -13.84
C ASP A 63 0.44 6.45 -14.19
N ARG A 64 0.82 5.50 -15.06
CA ARG A 64 -0.03 4.36 -15.46
C ARG A 64 0.28 3.08 -14.71
N ARG A 65 1.21 3.11 -13.75
CA ARG A 65 1.62 1.92 -12.99
C ARG A 65 0.47 1.37 -12.15
N ARG A 66 0.40 0.05 -12.03
CA ARG A 66 -0.60 -0.59 -11.20
C ARG A 66 -0.38 -0.28 -9.72
N ASP A 67 -1.48 -0.21 -8.97
CA ASP A 67 -1.44 -0.18 -7.51
C ASP A 67 -1.07 -1.57 -6.96
N LEU A 68 0.24 -1.80 -6.91
CA LEU A 68 0.81 -3.00 -6.30
C LEU A 68 0.72 -2.95 -4.77
N ALA A 69 0.56 -1.76 -4.15
CA ALA A 69 0.38 -1.64 -2.70
C ALA A 69 -0.91 -2.31 -2.26
N MET A 70 -2.03 -1.95 -2.89
CA MET A 70 -3.31 -2.61 -2.63
C MET A 70 -3.24 -4.11 -2.89
N THR A 71 -2.59 -4.53 -3.97
CA THR A 71 -2.48 -5.95 -4.35
C THR A 71 -1.70 -6.77 -3.31
N TRP A 72 -0.59 -6.23 -2.81
CA TRP A 72 0.24 -6.87 -1.79
C TRP A 72 -0.40 -6.85 -0.41
N LEU A 73 -1.13 -5.78 -0.07
CA LEU A 73 -1.91 -5.70 1.16
C LEU A 73 -2.99 -6.77 1.19
N LEU A 74 -3.77 -6.89 0.10
CA LEU A 74 -4.81 -7.91 -0.01
C LEU A 74 -4.20 -9.33 -0.01
N ALA A 75 -3.05 -9.51 -0.66
CA ALA A 75 -2.34 -10.79 -0.64
C ALA A 75 -1.87 -11.17 0.76
N GLY A 76 -1.33 -10.22 1.54
CA GLY A 76 -0.93 -10.44 2.93
C GLY A 76 -2.13 -10.76 3.82
N LEU A 77 -3.23 -10.03 3.68
CA LEU A 77 -4.46 -10.28 4.43
C LEU A 77 -5.03 -11.68 4.16
N VAL A 78 -5.15 -12.04 2.87
CA VAL A 78 -5.61 -13.38 2.46
C VAL A 78 -4.66 -14.45 2.99
N ALA A 79 -3.34 -14.23 2.89
CA ALA A 79 -2.35 -15.16 3.41
C ALA A 79 -2.49 -15.35 4.93
N GLY A 80 -2.63 -14.26 5.69
CA GLY A 80 -2.78 -14.31 7.15
C GLY A 80 -4.05 -15.02 7.60
N VAL A 81 -5.21 -14.62 7.07
CA VAL A 81 -6.51 -15.19 7.48
C VAL A 81 -6.63 -16.65 7.06
N LEU A 82 -6.30 -16.99 5.80
CA LEU A 82 -6.40 -18.38 5.33
C LEU A 82 -5.39 -19.27 6.04
N SER A 83 -4.14 -18.84 6.22
CA SER A 83 -3.15 -19.67 6.91
C SER A 83 -3.49 -19.87 8.38
N GLY A 84 -4.01 -18.83 9.07
CA GLY A 84 -4.49 -18.94 10.44
C GLY A 84 -5.65 -19.92 10.58
N ALA A 85 -6.67 -19.80 9.72
CA ALA A 85 -7.83 -20.69 9.72
C ALA A 85 -7.44 -22.16 9.43
N VAL A 86 -6.57 -22.38 8.44
CA VAL A 86 -6.09 -23.72 8.09
C VAL A 86 -5.21 -24.31 9.19
N SER A 87 -4.31 -23.52 9.79
CA SER A 87 -3.45 -23.99 10.89
C SER A 87 -4.28 -24.38 12.11
N TRP A 88 -5.30 -23.58 12.46
CA TRP A 88 -6.24 -23.91 13.53
C TRP A 88 -7.00 -25.21 13.24
N LEU A 89 -7.48 -25.39 11.99
CA LEU A 89 -8.19 -26.61 11.59
C LEU A 89 -7.29 -27.86 11.74
N ILE A 90 -6.01 -27.76 11.37
CA ILE A 90 -5.04 -28.84 11.52
C ILE A 90 -4.79 -29.15 13.01
N ALA A 91 -4.72 -28.13 13.87
CA ALA A 91 -4.47 -28.30 15.30
C ALA A 91 -5.61 -29.04 16.04
N LEU A 92 -6.82 -29.09 15.48
CA LEU A 92 -7.91 -29.92 16.01
C LEU A 92 -7.55 -31.41 15.99
N PHE A 93 -6.80 -31.84 14.97
CA PHE A 93 -6.40 -33.24 14.77
C PHE A 93 -4.95 -33.51 15.19
N TYR A 94 -4.08 -32.50 15.19
CA TYR A 94 -2.66 -32.63 15.49
C TYR A 94 -2.23 -31.75 16.66
N LYS A 95 -2.14 -32.35 17.86
CA LYS A 95 -1.76 -31.66 19.11
C LYS A 95 -0.30 -31.18 19.13
N GLY A 96 0.53 -31.63 18.20
CA GLY A 96 1.91 -31.13 18.03
C GLY A 96 1.97 -29.73 17.42
N LEU A 97 0.85 -29.17 16.94
CA LEU A 97 0.77 -27.80 16.47
C LEU A 97 0.46 -26.86 17.64
N TYR A 98 1.39 -25.96 17.94
CA TYR A 98 1.19 -24.92 18.96
C TYR A 98 0.39 -23.76 18.35
N THR A 99 -0.93 -23.88 18.38
CA THR A 99 -1.85 -22.82 17.92
C THR A 99 -2.66 -22.28 19.11
N GLY A 100 -2.95 -20.98 19.10
CA GLY A 100 -3.85 -20.39 20.09
C GLY A 100 -5.32 -20.75 19.85
N GLY A 101 -6.23 -20.04 20.55
CA GLY A 101 -7.65 -20.08 20.19
C GLY A 101 -7.91 -19.49 18.80
N LEU A 102 -9.03 -19.88 18.16
CA LEU A 102 -9.40 -19.46 16.80
C LEU A 102 -9.30 -17.94 16.61
N ILE A 103 -9.82 -17.17 17.56
CA ILE A 103 -9.82 -15.70 17.50
C ILE A 103 -8.40 -15.14 17.44
N ASN A 104 -7.46 -15.71 18.21
CA ASN A 104 -6.07 -15.25 18.21
C ASN A 104 -5.35 -15.57 16.89
N GLU A 105 -5.66 -16.73 16.28
CA GLU A 105 -5.10 -17.11 14.97
C GLU A 105 -5.58 -16.19 13.85
N LEU A 106 -6.88 -15.86 13.84
CA LEU A 106 -7.50 -15.01 12.81
C LEU A 106 -7.22 -13.50 12.99
N THR A 107 -6.68 -13.08 14.13
CA THR A 107 -6.41 -11.65 14.41
C THR A 107 -4.92 -11.39 14.53
N THR A 108 -4.30 -11.73 15.66
CA THR A 108 -2.88 -11.45 15.95
C THR A 108 -1.96 -12.10 14.92
N PHE A 109 -2.15 -13.40 14.71
CA PHE A 109 -1.29 -14.16 13.81
C PHE A 109 -1.58 -13.86 12.34
N ALA A 110 -2.83 -13.61 11.99
CA ALA A 110 -3.20 -13.14 10.66
C ALA A 110 -2.60 -11.76 10.37
N ALA A 111 -2.68 -10.81 11.30
CA ALA A 111 -2.11 -9.48 11.17
C ALA A 111 -0.58 -9.52 11.08
N PHE A 112 0.07 -10.32 11.93
CA PHE A 112 1.51 -10.55 11.87
C PHE A 112 1.95 -11.09 10.51
N THR A 113 1.26 -12.13 10.03
CA THR A 113 1.54 -12.72 8.71
C THR A 113 1.29 -11.71 7.59
N ALA A 114 0.20 -10.94 7.66
CA ALA A 114 -0.10 -9.90 6.70
C ALA A 114 1.01 -8.85 6.65
N LEU A 115 1.55 -8.43 7.79
CA LEU A 115 2.66 -7.49 7.88
C LEU A 115 3.97 -8.08 7.33
N CYS A 116 4.27 -9.34 7.66
CA CYS A 116 5.44 -10.06 7.13
C CYS A 116 5.37 -10.29 5.61
N VAL A 117 4.19 -10.31 5.00
CA VAL A 117 4.02 -10.40 3.55
C VAL A 117 4.02 -9.01 2.90
N PHE A 118 3.27 -8.07 3.47
CA PHE A 118 3.07 -6.74 2.89
C PHE A 118 4.36 -5.93 2.88
N LEU A 119 5.03 -5.82 4.04
CA LEU A 119 6.14 -4.88 4.19
C LEU A 119 7.36 -5.28 3.33
N PRO A 120 7.85 -6.53 3.39
CA PRO A 120 8.95 -6.95 2.52
C PRO A 120 8.54 -7.05 1.06
N GLY A 121 7.27 -7.37 0.78
CA GLY A 121 6.72 -7.39 -0.57
C GLY A 121 6.80 -6.02 -1.23
N ILE A 122 6.35 -4.97 -0.53
CA ILE A 122 6.40 -3.60 -1.05
C ILE A 122 7.81 -3.05 -1.14
N ILE A 123 8.67 -3.33 -0.16
CA ILE A 123 10.10 -3.01 -0.25
C ILE A 123 10.72 -3.70 -1.49
N GLY A 124 10.37 -4.96 -1.75
CA GLY A 124 10.79 -5.67 -2.95
C GLY A 124 10.30 -4.98 -4.22
N VAL A 125 9.02 -4.63 -4.30
CA VAL A 125 8.40 -3.95 -5.46
C VAL A 125 9.08 -2.62 -5.75
N THR A 126 9.31 -1.79 -4.73
CA THR A 126 9.97 -0.48 -4.91
C THR A 126 11.40 -0.63 -5.41
N ILE A 127 12.15 -1.59 -4.85
CA ILE A 127 13.50 -1.93 -5.33
C ILE A 127 13.44 -2.43 -6.78
N GLY A 128 12.45 -3.25 -7.14
CA GLY A 128 12.23 -3.78 -8.48
C GLY A 128 12.00 -2.68 -9.51
N ARG A 129 11.11 -1.73 -9.20
CA ARG A 129 10.83 -0.54 -10.03
C ARG A 129 12.07 0.34 -10.16
N TRP A 130 12.72 0.67 -9.04
CA TRP A 130 13.93 1.50 -9.03
C TRP A 130 15.07 0.96 -9.88
N ARG A 131 15.29 -0.36 -9.88
CA ARG A 131 16.33 -0.98 -10.71
C ARG A 131 16.08 -0.81 -12.20
N VAL A 132 14.81 -0.82 -12.63
CA VAL A 132 14.42 -0.65 -14.04
C VAL A 132 14.47 0.80 -14.46
N ASP A 133 13.94 1.70 -13.62
CA ASP A 133 13.93 3.14 -13.88
C ASP A 133 15.36 3.67 -14.07
N ARG A 134 16.30 3.17 -13.26
CA ARG A 134 17.73 3.50 -13.38
C ARG A 134 18.40 2.95 -14.64
N GLN A 135 17.82 1.95 -15.31
CA GLN A 135 18.31 1.49 -16.62
C GLN A 135 17.82 2.39 -17.75
N TYR A 136 16.56 2.82 -17.72
CA TYR A 136 16.00 3.77 -18.69
C TYR A 136 16.67 5.16 -18.64
N GLU A 137 17.14 5.60 -17.47
CA GLU A 137 17.94 6.83 -17.36
C GLU A 137 19.31 6.72 -18.05
N LYS A 138 19.90 5.51 -18.11
CA LYS A 138 21.24 5.27 -18.65
C LYS A 138 21.23 5.01 -20.15
N GLU A 139 20.19 4.34 -20.63
CA GLU A 139 19.87 4.21 -22.03
C GLU A 139 18.60 5.01 -22.29
N PRO A 140 18.68 6.35 -22.36
CA PRO A 140 17.57 7.10 -22.92
C PRO A 140 17.36 6.51 -24.31
N GLU A 141 16.26 5.80 -24.51
CA GLU A 141 15.85 5.34 -25.83
C GLU A 141 16.02 6.55 -26.74
N LYS A 142 17.02 6.48 -27.63
CA LYS A 142 17.12 7.43 -28.72
C LYS A 142 15.78 7.30 -29.43
N ARG A 143 14.91 8.30 -29.28
CA ARG A 143 13.70 8.47 -30.09
C ARG A 143 14.13 8.53 -31.56
N HIS A 144 14.37 7.37 -32.17
CA HIS A 144 14.36 7.18 -33.61
C HIS A 144 12.89 7.17 -34.01
N GLY A 145 12.28 8.36 -34.05
CA GLY A 145 10.85 8.48 -34.33
C GLY A 145 10.29 9.90 -34.30
N LEU A 146 11.14 10.93 -34.37
CA LEU A 146 10.72 12.33 -34.56
C LEU A 146 11.32 12.97 -35.82
N GLY A 147 11.81 12.13 -36.76
CA GLY A 147 12.36 12.59 -38.03
C GLY A 147 11.37 12.60 -39.20
N ASP A 148 10.12 12.15 -39.01
CA ASP A 148 9.17 11.96 -40.14
C ASP A 148 7.77 12.55 -39.88
N LYS A 149 7.68 13.50 -38.95
CA LYS A 149 6.47 14.32 -38.72
C LYS A 149 6.66 15.77 -39.14
N GLN A 150 7.50 16.02 -40.14
CA GLN A 150 7.73 17.37 -40.68
C GLN A 150 6.63 17.85 -41.65
N GLY A 151 5.48 17.15 -41.73
CA GLY A 151 4.43 17.46 -42.72
C GLY A 151 3.00 17.56 -42.19
N ARG A 152 2.75 17.53 -40.87
CA ARG A 152 1.37 17.64 -40.36
C ARG A 152 1.19 18.51 -39.11
N ASP A 153 2.23 18.73 -38.32
CA ASP A 153 2.13 19.53 -37.09
C ASP A 153 2.46 21.03 -37.32
N SER A 154 2.74 21.43 -38.56
CA SER A 154 2.97 22.84 -38.95
C SER A 154 1.70 23.70 -38.96
N ASP A 155 0.51 23.10 -38.93
CA ASP A 155 -0.77 23.83 -38.99
C ASP A 155 -1.27 24.35 -37.64
N THR A 156 -0.54 24.10 -36.55
CA THR A 156 -0.94 24.53 -35.20
C THR A 156 0.05 25.44 -34.48
N ASP A 157 1.20 25.74 -35.09
CA ASP A 157 2.17 26.65 -34.48
C ASP A 157 1.89 28.10 -34.89
N VAL A 158 1.22 28.83 -34.01
CA VAL A 158 0.84 30.25 -34.16
C VAL A 158 2.04 31.14 -34.52
N PHE A 159 3.26 30.74 -34.14
CA PHE A 159 4.49 31.48 -34.42
C PHE A 159 5.18 31.11 -35.74
N SER A 160 4.68 30.11 -36.47
CA SER A 160 5.10 29.80 -37.83
C SER A 160 4.34 30.64 -38.86
N ALA A 161 3.07 30.93 -38.60
CA ALA A 161 2.23 31.79 -39.45
C ALA A 161 2.76 33.23 -39.57
N VAL A 162 3.45 33.74 -38.54
CA VAL A 162 4.03 35.10 -38.54
C VAL A 162 5.40 35.17 -39.23
N ARG A 163 6.09 34.02 -39.42
CA ARG A 163 7.40 33.99 -40.11
C ARG A 163 7.31 33.65 -41.60
N GLY A 164 6.10 33.33 -42.10
CA GLY A 164 5.88 33.01 -43.52
C GLY A 164 5.81 34.22 -44.44
N ASP A 165 5.80 35.45 -43.90
CA ASP A 165 5.47 36.66 -44.65
C ASP A 165 6.66 37.64 -44.74
N ASP A 166 7.82 37.13 -45.15
CA ASP A 166 9.04 37.93 -45.40
C ASP A 166 9.65 37.59 -46.79
N ALA A 167 9.05 38.09 -47.88
CA ALA A 167 9.72 38.41 -49.16
C ALA A 167 8.79 39.26 -50.08
N PRO A 168 9.32 40.05 -51.04
CA PRO A 168 8.91 41.45 -51.21
C PRO A 168 8.11 41.78 -52.49
N THR A 169 7.36 42.88 -52.40
CA THR A 169 6.93 43.78 -53.49
C THR A 169 6.02 43.19 -54.59
N GLY A 170 4.74 43.58 -54.59
CA GLY A 170 3.92 43.51 -55.80
C GLY A 170 2.43 43.62 -55.56
N GLU A 171 1.92 44.84 -55.78
CA GLU A 171 0.53 45.14 -56.19
C GLU A 171 -0.57 45.09 -55.12
N ILE A 172 -1.13 46.27 -54.86
CA ILE A 172 -2.37 46.50 -54.13
C ILE A 172 -3.54 46.31 -55.11
N PRO A 173 -4.52 45.45 -54.81
CA PRO A 173 -5.88 45.65 -55.26
C PRO A 173 -6.75 46.03 -54.06
N ALA A 174 -7.15 47.30 -54.04
CA ALA A 174 -8.27 47.76 -53.25
C ALA A 174 -9.54 47.03 -53.72
N ALA A 175 -10.14 46.23 -52.86
CA ALA A 175 -11.49 45.72 -53.06
C ALA A 175 -12.21 45.55 -51.72
N ALA A 176 -13.05 46.55 -51.44
CA ALA A 176 -14.30 46.49 -50.69
C ALA A 176 -14.31 45.75 -49.35
N ALA A 177 -14.27 46.56 -48.28
CA ALA A 177 -14.89 46.23 -47.02
C ALA A 177 -16.37 45.86 -47.25
N GLN A 178 -16.71 44.59 -47.00
CA GLN A 178 -18.07 44.19 -46.67
C GLN A 178 -18.03 43.59 -45.27
N HIS A 179 -18.36 44.42 -44.29
CA HIS A 179 -18.79 43.98 -42.97
C HIS A 179 -20.11 43.24 -43.15
N GLU A 180 -20.06 41.92 -43.21
CA GLU A 180 -21.25 41.11 -43.03
C GLU A 180 -21.51 40.98 -41.53
N GLU A 181 -22.52 41.72 -41.08
CA GLU A 181 -23.00 41.77 -39.71
C GLU A 181 -23.61 40.41 -39.35
N ARG A 182 -22.75 39.50 -38.87
CA ARG A 182 -23.15 38.17 -38.42
C ARG A 182 -23.91 38.32 -37.10
N THR A 183 -25.23 38.41 -37.19
CA THR A 183 -26.17 38.33 -36.08
C THR A 183 -26.14 36.92 -35.48
N ALA A 184 -25.18 36.66 -34.61
CA ALA A 184 -25.15 35.45 -33.80
C ALA A 184 -26.10 35.63 -32.61
N ALA A 185 -27.17 34.84 -32.61
CA ALA A 185 -28.09 34.71 -31.49
C ALA A 185 -27.33 34.25 -30.25
N VAL A 186 -27.39 35.08 -29.19
CA VAL A 186 -26.86 34.77 -27.87
C VAL A 186 -27.70 33.64 -27.28
N ALA A 187 -27.15 32.42 -27.28
CA ALA A 187 -27.65 31.36 -26.43
C ALA A 187 -27.20 31.64 -24.99
N THR A 188 -28.10 32.18 -24.17
CA THR A 188 -27.99 32.12 -22.71
C THR A 188 -28.00 30.66 -22.28
N ALA A 189 -26.82 30.06 -22.13
CA ALA A 189 -26.64 28.84 -21.38
C ALA A 189 -26.49 29.21 -19.91
N GLU A 190 -27.27 28.51 -19.08
CA GLU A 190 -27.45 28.73 -17.67
C GLU A 190 -26.15 28.69 -16.86
N ARG A 191 -26.18 29.47 -15.80
CA ARG A 191 -25.20 29.58 -14.74
C ARG A 191 -25.17 28.29 -13.91
N GLU A 192 -24.12 27.48 -14.05
CA GLU A 192 -23.68 26.57 -12.98
C GLU A 192 -22.15 26.58 -12.91
N ALA A 193 -21.63 27.31 -11.92
CA ALA A 193 -20.27 27.15 -11.44
C ALA A 193 -20.33 26.32 -10.15
N PRO A 194 -19.55 25.23 -10.02
CA PRO A 194 -19.42 24.46 -8.80
C PRO A 194 -18.42 25.17 -7.87
N THR A 195 -18.79 25.36 -6.61
CA THR A 195 -17.83 25.69 -5.56
C THR A 195 -18.31 25.07 -4.27
N GLU A 196 -17.56 24.09 -3.80
CA GLU A 196 -17.61 23.57 -2.44
C GLU A 196 -17.48 24.73 -1.45
N ALA A 197 -18.45 24.83 -0.55
CA ALA A 197 -18.28 25.45 0.75
C ALA A 197 -19.14 24.63 1.73
N ALA A 198 -18.65 23.42 2.03
CA ALA A 198 -19.16 22.65 3.15
C ALA A 198 -18.84 23.39 4.45
N GLU A 199 -19.89 23.97 5.02
CA GLU A 199 -20.24 23.94 6.45
C GLU A 199 -19.16 24.39 7.44
N ARG A 200 -19.26 25.67 7.84
CA ARG A 200 -18.56 26.24 8.99
C ARG A 200 -19.55 26.55 10.10
N ASP A 201 -19.33 25.91 11.23
CA ASP A 201 -19.56 26.34 12.63
C ASP A 201 -20.94 26.80 13.09
N ALA A 202 -21.59 25.94 13.89
CA ALA A 202 -22.04 26.21 15.28
C ALA A 202 -22.68 24.94 15.88
N PRO A 203 -22.86 24.80 17.21
CA PRO A 203 -22.03 25.23 18.34
C PRO A 203 -21.76 24.09 19.36
N THR A 204 -20.64 24.21 20.08
CA THR A 204 -20.33 23.67 21.42
C THR A 204 -21.41 22.81 22.10
N GLU A 205 -21.28 21.49 22.06
CA GLU A 205 -21.88 20.62 23.07
C GLU A 205 -20.97 20.61 24.31
N THR A 206 -21.51 21.17 25.38
CA THR A 206 -20.97 21.23 26.72
C THR A 206 -20.83 19.82 27.30
N ILE A 207 -19.61 19.46 27.72
CA ILE A 207 -19.36 18.32 28.61
C ILE A 207 -20.13 18.58 29.91
N ALA A 208 -21.24 17.88 30.12
CA ALA A 208 -21.86 17.79 31.42
C ALA A 208 -20.92 17.01 32.35
N LYS A 209 -20.34 17.73 33.30
CA LYS A 209 -19.56 17.15 34.40
C LYS A 209 -20.54 16.41 35.31
N THR A 210 -20.58 15.09 35.23
CA THR A 210 -21.23 14.28 36.25
C THR A 210 -20.28 14.25 37.45
N ASP A 211 -20.56 15.10 38.44
CA ASP A 211 -20.05 14.97 39.78
C ASP A 211 -20.64 13.69 40.39
N ASP A 212 -19.86 12.62 40.50
CA ASP A 212 -19.97 11.60 41.55
C ASP A 212 -18.81 10.59 41.41
N ASP A 213 -17.69 10.94 42.03
CA ASP A 213 -16.54 10.04 42.22
C ASP A 213 -16.42 9.76 43.73
N PRO A 214 -16.79 8.56 44.23
CA PRO A 214 -16.57 8.22 45.63
C PRO A 214 -15.08 8.02 45.89
N LYS A 215 -14.55 8.95 46.70
CA LYS A 215 -13.21 8.94 47.29
C LYS A 215 -12.83 7.61 47.94
N THR A 216 -11.52 7.36 47.86
CA THR A 216 -10.63 6.66 48.81
C THR A 216 -10.58 5.14 48.80
N GLU A 217 -9.53 4.59 48.20
CA GLU A 217 -8.72 3.58 48.88
C GLU A 217 -7.27 4.07 49.01
N VAL A 218 -6.89 4.30 50.27
CA VAL A 218 -5.55 4.66 50.71
C VAL A 218 -4.72 3.38 50.73
N ILE A 219 -3.63 3.34 49.97
CA ILE A 219 -2.61 2.30 50.08
C ILE A 219 -1.97 2.43 51.47
N ARG A 220 -2.38 1.56 52.39
CA ARG A 220 -1.67 1.36 53.65
C ARG A 220 -0.39 0.59 53.37
N THR A 221 0.73 1.30 53.35
CA THR A 221 2.05 0.70 53.60
C THR A 221 2.10 0.33 55.08
N VAL A 222 1.81 -0.92 55.40
CA VAL A 222 2.00 -1.45 56.76
C VAL A 222 3.07 -2.52 56.68
N GLY A 223 4.29 -2.12 57.01
CA GLY A 223 5.14 -3.00 57.77
C GLY A 223 4.48 -3.19 59.13
N ASP A 224 4.11 -4.43 59.44
CA ASP A 224 4.01 -4.95 60.79
C ASP A 224 4.10 -6.47 60.69
N GLU A 225 5.12 -7.01 61.35
CA GLU A 225 5.36 -8.44 61.52
C GLU A 225 4.18 -9.10 62.25
N PRO A 226 3.67 -10.25 61.79
CA PRO A 226 2.89 -11.12 62.66
C PRO A 226 3.84 -12.00 63.47
N GLY A 227 3.75 -11.82 64.79
CA GLY A 227 4.50 -12.53 65.81
C GLY A 227 4.46 -14.06 65.66
N LYS A 228 5.63 -14.62 65.99
CA LYS A 228 5.96 -16.01 66.31
C LYS A 228 4.81 -16.79 66.97
N PRO A 229 4.40 -17.97 66.44
CA PRO A 229 3.67 -18.93 67.23
C PRO A 229 4.66 -19.72 68.11
N ASP A 230 4.44 -19.65 69.41
CA ASP A 230 5.00 -20.59 70.38
C ASP A 230 4.29 -21.93 70.20
N SER A 231 5.05 -22.98 69.88
CA SER A 231 4.56 -24.35 69.87
C SER A 231 5.64 -25.24 70.47
N ASP A 232 5.55 -25.37 71.79
CA ASP A 232 5.51 -26.65 72.52
C ASP A 232 6.51 -27.73 72.04
N LYS A 233 7.58 -27.90 72.81
CA LYS A 233 8.39 -29.12 72.82
C LYS A 233 8.17 -29.81 74.17
N GLY A 234 7.68 -31.04 74.09
CA GLY A 234 7.87 -32.04 75.14
C GLY A 234 9.33 -32.49 75.27
#